data_AF-A0AAD2DPA7-F1
#
_entry.id   AF-A0AAD2DPA7-F1
#
_cell.length_a   1.000
_cell.length_b   1.000
_cell.length_c   1.000
_cell.angle_alpha   90.00
_cell.angle_beta   90.00
_cell.angle_gamma   90.00
#
_symmetry.space_group_name_H-M   'P 1'
#
loop_
_entity.id
_entity.type
_entity.pdbx_description
1 polymer ?
#
loop_
_entity_poly.entity_id
_entity_poly.type
_entity_poly.pdbx_seq_one_letter_code
_entity_poly.pdbx_strand_id
1 'polypeptide(L)'
;MTRKNGSSSPERRKQKLAHTPAGSFAATTLKRPVSGSFPGWDCLADLSLNGTAGITSSGLLKLTSATKQVVGQAFYPSPINFKNSNGSAFSFSTSFVFAIEPDYPDLSGHGIAFVLAPTRGLPGARGSRYLGLFNETDDGNSSNHVFAVELDTIQDNEFLDINPNQVGIDINSMISVKSEPAGYYANGNGVLRNLTLYSGKPT
;
A
#
# COMPACT_ATOMS: atom_id res chain seq x y z
N MET A 1 57.95 -20.25 -37.12
CA MET A 1 58.39 -18.87 -36.78
C MET A 1 57.47 -17.89 -37.48
N THR A 2 56.34 -17.52 -36.87
CA THR A 2 55.61 -16.28 -37.18
C THR A 2 54.70 -15.94 -35.99
N ARG A 3 54.59 -14.64 -35.70
CA ARG A 3 54.24 -14.02 -34.42
C ARG A 3 52.74 -13.79 -34.22
N LYS A 4 52.39 -13.62 -32.94
CA LYS A 4 51.13 -13.18 -32.30
C LYS A 4 50.37 -12.08 -33.04
N ASN A 5 49.04 -12.07 -32.86
CA ASN A 5 48.32 -10.89 -32.36
C ASN A 5 47.13 -11.34 -31.50
N GLY A 6 47.11 -10.85 -30.26
CA GLY A 6 46.03 -11.06 -29.31
C GLY A 6 44.96 -9.99 -29.44
N SER A 7 43.71 -10.37 -29.15
CA SER A 7 42.66 -9.44 -28.78
C SER A 7 42.17 -9.81 -27.37
N SER A 8 42.66 -9.08 -26.37
CA SER A 8 42.08 -9.06 -25.03
C SER A 8 40.75 -8.33 -25.09
N SER A 9 39.65 -9.05 -24.94
CA SER A 9 38.33 -8.46 -24.68
C SER A 9 38.33 -7.81 -23.29
N PRO A 10 37.81 -6.58 -23.12
CA PRO A 10 37.83 -5.93 -21.82
C PRO A 10 36.83 -6.61 -20.89
N GLU A 11 37.37 -7.13 -19.78
CA GLU A 11 36.62 -7.51 -18.58
C GLU A 11 35.64 -6.38 -18.22
N ARG A 12 34.34 -6.61 -18.44
CA ARG A 12 33.29 -5.87 -17.74
C ARG A 12 33.42 -6.21 -16.26
N ARG A 13 34.17 -5.38 -15.52
CA ARG A 13 33.96 -5.22 -14.08
C ARG A 13 32.48 -4.89 -13.89
N LYS A 14 31.69 -5.90 -13.51
CA LYS A 14 30.36 -5.67 -12.94
C LYS A 14 30.60 -4.87 -11.67
N GLN A 15 30.41 -3.55 -11.76
CA GLN A 15 30.20 -2.73 -10.58
C GLN A 15 29.03 -3.38 -9.83
N LYS A 16 29.33 -3.97 -8.69
CA LYS A 16 28.33 -4.37 -7.72
C LYS A 16 27.80 -3.06 -7.14
N LEU A 17 26.87 -2.41 -7.84
CA LEU A 17 26.04 -1.40 -7.19
C LEU A 17 25.32 -2.15 -6.07
N ALA A 18 25.60 -1.75 -4.83
CA ALA A 18 24.77 -2.13 -3.71
C ALA A 18 23.39 -1.50 -3.97
N HIS A 19 22.48 -2.28 -4.54
CA HIS A 19 21.08 -1.90 -4.62
C HIS A 19 20.43 -2.27 -3.30
N THR A 20 19.90 -1.27 -2.61
CA THR A 20 19.04 -1.44 -1.44
C THR A 20 17.75 -2.10 -1.92
N PRO A 21 17.22 -3.14 -1.25
CA PRO A 21 15.97 -3.77 -1.69
C PRO A 21 14.80 -2.79 -1.60
N ALA A 22 14.07 -2.60 -2.71
CA ALA A 22 12.91 -1.71 -2.77
C ALA A 22 11.74 -2.27 -1.93
N GLY A 23 10.71 -1.45 -1.70
CA GLY A 23 9.51 -1.81 -0.95
C GLY A 23 8.53 -0.65 -0.87
N SER A 24 7.31 -0.93 -0.44
CA SER A 24 6.29 0.12 -0.29
C SER A 24 6.44 0.81 1.06
N PHE A 25 6.46 2.14 1.05
CA PHE A 25 6.53 2.99 2.23
C PHE A 25 5.26 3.83 2.33
N ALA A 26 4.75 3.99 3.54
CA ALA A 26 3.65 4.90 3.84
C ALA A 26 3.98 5.72 5.09
N ALA A 27 3.66 7.00 5.11
CA ALA A 27 3.72 7.87 6.27
C ALA A 27 2.32 8.45 6.45
N THR A 28 1.63 8.09 7.53
CA THR A 28 0.23 8.49 7.76
C THR A 28 0.09 9.56 8.84
N THR A 29 -0.91 10.41 8.67
CA THR A 29 -1.40 11.39 9.64
C THR A 29 -2.93 11.38 9.59
N LEU A 30 -3.59 10.71 10.54
CA LEU A 30 -5.02 10.96 10.75
C LEU A 30 -5.20 12.32 11.43
N LYS A 31 -5.95 13.21 10.77
CA LYS A 31 -6.35 14.50 11.36
C LYS A 31 -7.71 14.37 12.03
N ARG A 32 -7.83 15.02 13.19
CA ARG A 32 -8.97 14.99 14.12
C ARG A 32 -10.32 15.20 13.41
N PRO A 33 -11.41 14.59 13.89
CA PRO A 33 -12.76 15.02 13.55
C PRO A 33 -13.02 16.42 14.08
N VAL A 34 -13.94 17.11 13.41
CA VAL A 34 -14.48 18.43 13.80
C VAL A 34 -15.31 18.34 15.10
N SER A 35 -15.61 17.14 15.62
CA SER A 35 -16.22 16.94 16.93
C SER A 35 -15.80 15.60 17.55
N GLY A 36 -15.14 15.66 18.71
CA GLY A 36 -14.68 14.49 19.47
C GLY A 36 -13.16 14.27 19.43
N SER A 37 -12.55 14.08 20.60
CA SER A 37 -11.11 13.87 20.78
C SER A 37 -10.71 12.46 20.35
N PHE A 38 -9.91 12.34 19.29
CA PHE A 38 -9.04 11.18 19.07
C PHE A 38 -7.59 11.58 19.38
N PRO A 39 -6.81 10.75 20.09
CA PRO A 39 -5.37 10.96 20.21
C PRO A 39 -4.76 10.95 18.80
N GLY A 40 -3.96 11.98 18.50
CA GLY A 40 -3.24 12.07 17.23
C GLY A 40 -2.17 10.98 17.10
N TRP A 41 -1.62 10.83 15.90
CA TRP A 41 -0.45 9.97 15.65
C TRP A 41 0.80 10.69 16.12
N ASP A 42 0.97 10.84 17.44
CA ASP A 42 2.16 11.52 17.98
C ASP A 42 3.40 10.61 17.95
N CYS A 43 3.23 9.30 17.73
CA CYS A 43 4.35 8.37 17.55
C CYS A 43 4.03 7.17 16.64
N LEU A 44 4.76 7.02 15.53
CA LEU A 44 4.75 5.80 14.71
C LEU A 44 5.32 4.58 15.45
N ALA A 45 6.03 4.79 16.58
CA ALA A 45 6.66 3.71 17.35
C ALA A 45 5.66 2.79 18.05
N ASP A 46 4.40 3.21 18.21
CA ASP A 46 3.37 2.43 18.90
C ASP A 46 2.52 1.58 17.95
N LEU A 47 2.84 1.52 16.65
CA LEU A 47 2.05 0.72 15.72
C LEU A 47 2.11 -0.78 16.02
N SER A 48 0.97 -1.44 15.93
CA SER A 48 0.90 -2.89 15.90
C SER A 48 1.29 -3.37 14.50
N LEU A 49 2.51 -3.89 14.37
CA LEU A 49 3.06 -4.36 13.10
C LEU A 49 2.85 -5.88 12.95
N ASN A 50 2.36 -6.30 11.79
CA ASN A 50 2.15 -7.69 11.43
C ASN A 50 2.83 -8.02 10.09
N GLY A 51 3.24 -9.29 9.92
CA GLY A 51 3.92 -9.76 8.72
C GLY A 51 5.30 -9.10 8.55
N THR A 52 5.54 -8.50 7.38
CA THR A 52 6.81 -7.84 7.04
C THR A 52 6.84 -6.35 7.36
N ALA A 53 5.78 -5.79 7.96
CA ALA A 53 5.72 -4.39 8.30
C ALA A 53 6.79 -4.02 9.35
N GLY A 54 7.46 -2.89 9.14
CA GLY A 54 8.57 -2.43 9.98
C GLY A 54 8.71 -0.91 9.94
N ILE A 55 9.30 -0.33 11.00
CA ILE A 55 9.74 1.07 10.99
C ILE A 55 11.22 1.11 10.63
N THR A 56 11.56 1.89 9.60
CA THR A 56 12.95 2.12 9.18
C THR A 56 13.70 2.97 10.21
N SER A 57 15.03 2.96 10.18
CA SER A 57 15.84 3.84 11.03
C SER A 57 15.58 5.34 10.82
N SER A 58 15.04 5.72 9.66
CA SER A 58 14.60 7.08 9.33
C SER A 58 13.15 7.38 9.72
N GLY A 59 12.45 6.46 10.40
CA GLY A 59 11.09 6.66 10.90
C GLY A 59 9.97 6.44 9.88
N LEU A 60 10.27 5.91 8.69
CA LEU A 60 9.24 5.55 7.69
C LEU A 60 8.65 4.18 8.01
N LEU A 61 7.32 4.04 7.91
CA LEU A 61 6.66 2.74 7.92
C LEU A 61 6.86 2.08 6.55
N LYS A 62 7.53 0.94 6.56
CA LYS A 62 7.71 0.04 5.42
C LYS A 62 6.73 -1.11 5.57
N LEU A 63 5.75 -1.23 4.67
CA LEU A 63 4.77 -2.32 4.72
C LEU A 63 5.38 -3.60 4.15
N THR A 64 6.02 -3.53 2.99
CA THR A 64 6.54 -4.68 2.27
C THR A 64 7.99 -4.47 1.84
N SER A 65 8.66 -5.56 1.46
CA SER A 65 9.99 -5.56 0.86
C SER A 65 9.95 -6.18 -0.53
N ALA A 66 11.08 -6.14 -1.25
CA ALA A 66 11.36 -6.87 -2.49
C ALA A 66 11.07 -8.40 -2.43
N THR A 67 10.78 -8.94 -1.26
CA THR A 67 10.36 -10.34 -1.11
C THR A 67 8.99 -10.54 -1.77
N LYS A 68 8.91 -11.50 -2.69
CA LYS A 68 7.66 -11.80 -3.40
C LYS A 68 6.59 -12.33 -2.44
N GLN A 69 5.34 -11.94 -2.70
CA GLN A 69 4.13 -12.48 -2.05
C GLN A 69 4.10 -12.33 -0.52
N VAL A 70 4.73 -11.29 0.02
CA VAL A 70 4.66 -10.99 1.46
C VAL A 70 3.46 -10.11 1.79
N VAL A 71 3.00 -10.23 3.03
CA VAL A 71 2.01 -9.34 3.64
C VAL A 71 2.72 -8.47 4.67
N GLY A 72 2.33 -7.21 4.74
CA GLY A 72 2.68 -6.36 5.88
C GLY A 72 1.52 -5.47 6.23
N GLN A 73 1.21 -5.40 7.52
CA GLN A 73 0.09 -4.65 8.04
C GLN A 73 0.57 -3.83 9.23
N ALA A 74 0.06 -2.60 9.34
CA ALA A 74 0.29 -1.75 10.48
C ALA A 74 -1.05 -1.20 10.97
N PHE A 75 -1.40 -1.51 12.22
CA PHE A 75 -2.64 -1.07 12.84
C PHE A 75 -2.37 -0.14 14.02
N TYR A 76 -3.23 0.85 14.18
CA TYR A 76 -3.23 1.69 15.37
C TYR A 76 -3.47 0.82 16.63
N PRO A 77 -2.64 0.95 17.68
CA PRO A 77 -2.61 0.06 18.83
C PRO A 77 -3.77 0.22 19.80
N SER A 78 -4.70 1.14 19.56
CA SER A 78 -5.93 1.29 20.35
C SER A 78 -7.14 1.27 19.45
N PRO A 79 -8.22 0.54 19.77
CA PRO A 79 -9.44 0.58 18.97
C PRO A 79 -10.02 1.99 18.86
N ILE A 80 -10.56 2.32 17.68
CA ILE A 80 -11.23 3.59 17.40
C ILE A 80 -12.73 3.31 17.34
N ASN A 81 -13.51 4.00 18.17
CA ASN A 81 -14.96 3.90 18.12
C ASN A 81 -15.48 4.76 16.96
N PHE A 82 -16.02 4.12 15.92
CA PHE A 82 -16.64 4.80 14.77
C PHE A 82 -18.13 5.07 14.93
N LYS A 83 -18.73 4.65 16.06
CA LYS A 83 -20.14 4.90 16.38
C LYS A 83 -20.29 5.42 17.79
N ASN A 84 -21.28 6.29 18.01
CA ASN A 84 -21.69 6.73 19.35
C ASN A 84 -22.61 5.68 20.02
N SER A 85 -22.97 5.91 21.28
CA SER A 85 -23.88 5.03 22.05
C SER A 85 -25.25 4.83 21.42
N ASN A 86 -25.66 5.74 20.54
CA ASN A 86 -26.96 5.74 19.87
C ASN A 86 -26.88 5.14 18.45
N GLY A 87 -25.72 4.60 18.07
CA GLY A 87 -25.49 3.96 16.77
C GLY A 87 -25.16 4.91 15.61
N SER A 88 -25.10 6.23 15.83
CA SER A 88 -24.71 7.19 14.79
C SER A 88 -23.22 7.09 14.51
N ALA A 89 -22.83 7.13 13.24
CA ALA A 89 -21.43 7.07 12.82
C ALA A 89 -20.71 8.40 13.06
N PHE A 90 -19.42 8.34 13.41
CA PHE A 90 -18.53 9.49 13.42
C PHE A 90 -17.91 9.70 12.03
N SER A 91 -17.75 10.97 11.64
CA SER A 91 -16.93 11.34 10.49
C SER A 91 -15.45 11.23 10.84
N PHE A 92 -14.62 10.83 9.88
CA PHE A 92 -13.17 10.80 10.02
C PHE A 92 -12.49 11.39 8.79
N SER A 93 -11.22 11.76 8.95
CA SER A 93 -10.35 12.15 7.83
C SER A 93 -8.97 11.55 8.04
N THR A 94 -8.36 11.09 6.95
CA THR A 94 -7.00 10.56 6.96
C THR A 94 -6.21 11.18 5.82
N SER A 95 -4.91 11.33 6.01
CA SER A 95 -3.98 11.77 4.98
C SER A 95 -2.68 11.03 5.20
N PHE A 96 -2.12 10.47 4.14
CA PHE A 96 -0.83 9.82 4.19
C PHE A 96 -0.07 10.12 2.91
N VAL A 97 1.24 10.20 3.03
CA VAL A 97 2.18 10.26 1.91
C VAL A 97 2.75 8.86 1.73
N PHE A 98 2.80 8.38 0.51
CA PHE A 98 3.32 7.03 0.24
C PHE A 98 4.26 7.02 -0.96
N ALA A 99 5.04 5.95 -1.05
CA ALA A 99 5.82 5.61 -2.22
C ALA A 99 5.72 4.09 -2.44
N ILE A 100 5.29 3.69 -3.63
CA ILE A 100 5.39 2.31 -4.10
C ILE A 100 6.59 2.29 -5.04
N GLU A 101 7.70 1.69 -4.57
CA GLU A 101 8.94 1.59 -5.34
C GLU A 101 9.10 0.15 -5.85
N PRO A 102 8.98 -0.08 -7.16
CA PRO A 102 9.17 -1.40 -7.73
C PRO A 102 10.65 -1.76 -7.87
N ASP A 103 10.99 -3.04 -7.76
CA ASP A 103 12.36 -3.53 -8.02
C ASP A 103 12.78 -3.38 -9.49
N TYR A 104 11.81 -3.42 -10.40
CA TYR A 104 12.02 -3.21 -11.83
C TYR A 104 11.02 -2.16 -12.33
N PRO A 105 11.44 -1.17 -13.14
CA PRO A 105 10.58 -0.06 -13.57
C PRO A 105 9.25 -0.47 -14.21
N ASP A 106 9.22 -1.64 -14.86
CA ASP A 106 8.07 -2.16 -15.59
C ASP A 106 7.32 -3.29 -14.84
N LEU A 107 7.72 -3.61 -13.59
CA LEU A 107 7.09 -4.65 -12.77
C LEU A 107 6.76 -4.09 -11.38
N SER A 108 5.52 -3.65 -11.22
CA SER A 108 5.00 -3.19 -9.93
C SER A 108 4.85 -4.33 -8.91
N GLY A 109 4.75 -3.95 -7.64
CA GLY A 109 4.06 -4.75 -6.63
C GLY A 109 2.55 -4.75 -6.87
N HIS A 110 1.74 -5.25 -5.93
CA HIS A 110 0.29 -5.27 -6.10
C HIS A 110 -0.34 -3.94 -5.69
N GLY A 111 -0.03 -3.44 -4.50
CA GLY A 111 -0.57 -2.16 -4.05
C GLY A 111 -0.42 -1.96 -2.55
N ILE A 112 -1.16 -0.98 -2.02
CA ILE A 112 -1.36 -0.75 -0.59
C ILE A 112 -2.82 -0.41 -0.33
N ALA A 113 -3.28 -0.57 0.91
CA ALA A 113 -4.62 -0.19 1.30
C ALA A 113 -4.65 0.54 2.65
N PHE A 114 -5.52 1.53 2.77
CA PHE A 114 -5.97 2.06 4.06
C PHE A 114 -7.15 1.24 4.55
N VAL A 115 -7.11 0.74 5.78
CA VAL A 115 -8.06 -0.28 6.27
C VAL A 115 -8.71 0.14 7.58
N LEU A 116 -10.03 -0.09 7.65
CA LEU A 116 -10.80 -0.14 8.89
C LEU A 116 -11.27 -1.58 9.10
N ALA A 117 -10.95 -2.17 10.25
CA ALA A 117 -11.25 -3.56 10.57
C ALA A 117 -11.60 -3.72 12.06
N PRO A 118 -12.38 -4.76 12.43
CA PRO A 118 -12.75 -5.02 13.82
C PRO A 118 -11.58 -5.53 14.67
N THR A 119 -10.57 -6.13 14.04
CA THR A 119 -9.40 -6.71 14.69
C THR A 119 -8.12 -6.27 13.99
N ARG A 120 -7.00 -6.34 14.70
CA ARG A 120 -5.67 -6.14 14.10
C ARG A 120 -5.21 -7.42 13.45
N GLY A 121 -4.42 -7.28 12.39
CA GLY A 121 -3.63 -8.40 11.88
C GLY A 121 -4.38 -9.38 10.97
N LEU A 122 -5.50 -8.96 10.36
CA LEU A 122 -6.44 -9.74 9.51
C LEU A 122 -5.96 -11.19 9.28
N PRO A 123 -6.35 -12.12 10.17
CA PRO A 123 -5.79 -13.48 10.16
C PRO A 123 -6.05 -14.21 8.85
N GLY A 124 -5.02 -14.86 8.32
CA GLY A 124 -5.14 -15.62 7.08
C GLY A 124 -5.16 -14.77 5.80
N ALA A 125 -5.12 -13.43 5.92
CA ALA A 125 -5.03 -12.56 4.77
C ALA A 125 -3.78 -12.87 3.92
N ARG A 126 -3.95 -12.87 2.60
CA ARG A 126 -2.89 -13.19 1.64
C ARG A 126 -2.33 -11.92 1.00
N GLY A 127 -1.06 -11.99 0.63
CA GLY A 127 -0.42 -10.93 -0.16
C GLY A 127 -0.86 -11.02 -1.61
N SER A 128 -0.05 -10.44 -2.50
CA SER A 128 -0.38 -10.43 -3.93
C SER A 128 -1.70 -9.68 -4.18
N ARG A 129 -2.54 -10.21 -5.06
CA ARG A 129 -3.86 -9.70 -5.45
C ARG A 129 -4.84 -9.41 -4.30
N TYR A 130 -4.63 -9.97 -3.11
CA TYR A 130 -5.51 -9.75 -1.96
C TYR A 130 -5.09 -8.57 -1.06
N LEU A 131 -3.98 -7.88 -1.40
CA LEU A 131 -3.45 -6.70 -0.69
C LEU A 131 -3.26 -6.85 0.83
N GLY A 132 -3.23 -8.09 1.34
CA GLY A 132 -3.22 -8.34 2.79
C GLY A 132 -4.56 -8.06 3.47
N LEU A 133 -5.69 -8.12 2.75
CA LEU A 133 -7.04 -7.88 3.27
C LEU A 133 -7.84 -9.17 3.48
N PHE A 134 -7.85 -10.03 2.45
CA PHE A 134 -8.69 -11.22 2.37
C PHE A 134 -7.88 -12.44 1.92
N ASN A 135 -8.56 -13.56 1.74
CA ASN A 135 -8.08 -14.79 1.12
C ASN A 135 -9.17 -15.42 0.26
N GLU A 136 -8.86 -16.56 -0.37
CA GLU A 136 -9.77 -17.26 -1.29
C GLU A 136 -11.08 -17.72 -0.64
N THR A 137 -11.13 -17.80 0.69
CA THR A 137 -12.28 -18.37 1.43
C THR A 137 -13.14 -17.33 2.13
N ASP A 138 -12.61 -16.12 2.36
CA ASP A 138 -13.35 -15.05 3.04
C ASP A 138 -13.59 -13.81 2.18
N ASP A 139 -13.02 -13.72 0.98
CA ASP A 139 -13.35 -12.67 0.01
C ASP A 139 -14.86 -12.67 -0.32
N GLY A 140 -15.52 -11.54 -0.12
CA GLY A 140 -16.98 -11.38 -0.26
C GLY A 140 -17.78 -11.71 1.00
N ASN A 141 -17.16 -12.18 2.09
CA ASN A 141 -17.87 -12.51 3.32
C ASN A 141 -18.23 -11.27 4.13
N SER A 142 -19.53 -10.96 4.22
CA SER A 142 -20.05 -9.80 4.96
C SER A 142 -19.70 -9.79 6.46
N SER A 143 -19.30 -10.93 7.03
CA SER A 143 -18.86 -11.05 8.43
C SER A 143 -17.43 -10.55 8.66
N ASN A 144 -16.67 -10.24 7.60
CA ASN A 144 -15.31 -9.67 7.73
C ASN A 144 -15.33 -8.30 8.41
N HIS A 145 -16.38 -7.51 8.13
CA HIS A 145 -16.52 -6.12 8.57
C HIS A 145 -15.29 -5.25 8.23
N VAL A 146 -14.71 -5.47 7.05
CA VAL A 146 -13.55 -4.74 6.53
C VAL A 146 -14.02 -3.69 5.53
N PHE A 147 -13.56 -2.47 5.74
CA PHE A 147 -13.62 -1.39 4.77
C PHE A 147 -12.19 -1.02 4.38
N ALA A 148 -11.91 -0.91 3.08
CA ALA A 148 -10.62 -0.44 2.61
C ALA A 148 -10.74 0.61 1.50
N VAL A 149 -9.72 1.46 1.42
CA VAL A 149 -9.41 2.25 0.23
C VAL A 149 -8.11 1.70 -0.34
N GLU A 150 -8.20 1.01 -1.46
CA GLU A 150 -7.05 0.40 -2.14
C GLU A 150 -6.40 1.36 -3.13
N LEU A 151 -5.08 1.20 -3.27
CA LEU A 151 -4.24 1.79 -4.29
C LEU A 151 -3.58 0.63 -5.05
N ASP A 152 -4.28 0.13 -6.06
CA ASP A 152 -3.89 -1.06 -6.83
C ASP A 152 -3.11 -0.66 -8.10
N THR A 153 -2.05 -1.40 -8.36
CA THR A 153 -1.08 -1.18 -9.44
C THR A 153 -1.00 -2.35 -10.42
N ILE A 154 -1.88 -3.34 -10.26
CA ILE A 154 -2.03 -4.49 -11.15
C ILE A 154 -3.51 -4.59 -11.53
N GLN A 155 -3.78 -4.94 -12.79
CA GLN A 155 -5.14 -5.22 -13.21
C GLN A 155 -5.44 -6.69 -13.03
N ASP A 156 -6.39 -6.99 -12.15
CA ASP A 156 -6.93 -8.32 -11.93
C ASP A 156 -8.36 -8.44 -12.49
N ASN A 157 -8.50 -9.24 -13.55
CA ASN A 157 -9.78 -9.44 -14.20
C ASN A 157 -10.80 -10.20 -13.34
N GLU A 158 -10.35 -11.03 -12.39
CA GLU A 158 -11.28 -11.75 -11.49
C GLU A 158 -11.85 -10.80 -10.42
N PHE A 159 -11.14 -9.72 -10.09
CA PHE A 159 -11.62 -8.66 -9.19
C PHE A 159 -12.25 -7.47 -9.91
N LEU A 160 -12.39 -7.58 -11.25
CA LEU A 160 -13.02 -6.58 -12.10
C LEU A 160 -12.28 -5.23 -12.09
N ASP A 161 -10.96 -5.26 -11.93
CA ASP A 161 -10.13 -4.07 -11.97
C ASP A 161 -10.23 -3.38 -13.33
N ILE A 162 -10.39 -2.06 -13.27
CA ILE A 162 -10.68 -1.25 -14.47
C ILE A 162 -9.40 -0.95 -15.26
N ASN A 163 -8.24 -0.90 -14.61
CA ASN A 163 -6.92 -0.68 -15.21
C ASN A 163 -5.80 -1.00 -14.19
N PRO A 164 -4.51 -1.10 -14.59
CA PRO A 164 -3.41 -1.45 -13.67
C PRO A 164 -2.87 -0.26 -12.84
N ASN A 165 -3.73 0.71 -12.48
CA ASN A 165 -3.39 1.91 -11.72
C ASN A 165 -4.67 2.57 -11.18
N GLN A 166 -5.35 1.92 -10.24
CA GLN A 166 -6.66 2.33 -9.74
C GLN A 166 -6.67 2.69 -8.25
N VAL A 167 -7.68 3.48 -7.89
CA VAL A 167 -8.10 3.68 -6.50
C VAL A 167 -9.47 3.06 -6.34
N GLY A 168 -9.62 2.18 -5.37
CA GLY A 168 -10.84 1.42 -5.13
C GLY A 168 -11.41 1.63 -3.73
N ILE A 169 -12.71 1.37 -3.58
CA ILE A 169 -13.41 1.29 -2.30
C ILE A 169 -13.90 -0.14 -2.12
N ASP A 170 -13.37 -0.81 -1.12
CA ASP A 170 -13.61 -2.22 -0.87
C ASP A 170 -14.47 -2.40 0.38
N ILE A 171 -15.49 -3.24 0.27
CA ILE A 171 -16.39 -3.58 1.38
C ILE A 171 -16.47 -5.10 1.47
N ASN A 172 -15.68 -5.67 2.37
CA ASN A 172 -15.56 -7.12 2.60
C ASN A 172 -15.12 -7.97 1.39
N SER A 173 -14.71 -7.35 0.29
CA SER A 173 -14.29 -8.05 -0.93
C SER A 173 -13.22 -7.26 -1.68
N MET A 174 -12.37 -7.95 -2.43
CA MET A 174 -11.48 -7.32 -3.42
C MET A 174 -12.24 -6.74 -4.63
N ILE A 175 -13.49 -7.15 -4.86
CA ILE A 175 -14.32 -6.48 -5.88
C ILE A 175 -14.77 -5.13 -5.32
N SER A 176 -14.11 -4.08 -5.77
CA SER A 176 -14.39 -2.70 -5.41
C SER A 176 -15.84 -2.31 -5.70
N VAL A 177 -16.54 -1.73 -4.73
CA VAL A 177 -17.90 -1.19 -4.94
C VAL A 177 -17.89 0.08 -5.79
N LYS A 178 -16.74 0.74 -5.85
CA LYS A 178 -16.44 1.86 -6.74
C LYS A 178 -14.94 1.98 -6.93
N SER A 179 -14.51 2.16 -8.18
CA SER A 179 -13.12 2.41 -8.52
C SER A 179 -12.99 3.52 -9.56
N GLU A 180 -11.83 4.18 -9.57
CA GLU A 180 -11.45 5.21 -10.55
C GLU A 180 -9.96 5.06 -10.88
N PRO A 181 -9.50 5.48 -12.08
CA PRO A 181 -8.08 5.59 -12.36
C PRO A 181 -7.39 6.52 -11.35
N ALA A 182 -6.22 6.12 -10.86
CA ALA A 182 -5.49 6.92 -9.88
C ALA A 182 -5.05 8.26 -10.48
N GLY A 183 -5.42 9.33 -9.78
CA GLY A 183 -5.18 10.69 -10.23
C GLY A 183 -5.48 11.72 -9.16
N TYR A 184 -5.13 12.96 -9.46
CA TYR A 184 -5.37 14.11 -8.59
C TYR A 184 -5.88 15.31 -9.39
N TYR A 185 -6.66 16.15 -8.73
CA TYR A 185 -7.09 17.42 -9.30
C TYR A 185 -6.09 18.51 -8.90
N ALA A 186 -5.44 19.11 -9.90
CA ALA A 186 -4.63 20.32 -9.66
C ALA A 186 -5.57 21.55 -9.55
N ASN A 187 -5.21 22.49 -8.67
CA ASN A 187 -6.05 23.66 -8.38
C ASN A 187 -6.52 24.38 -9.66
N GLY A 188 -7.85 24.49 -9.82
CA GLY A 188 -8.48 25.52 -10.64
C GLY A 188 -9.01 25.11 -12.01
N ASN A 189 -8.77 23.89 -12.52
CA ASN A 189 -9.25 23.50 -13.86
C ASN A 189 -10.20 22.29 -13.89
N GLY A 190 -10.40 21.60 -12.75
CA GLY A 190 -11.29 20.42 -12.68
C GLY A 190 -10.81 19.22 -13.50
N VAL A 191 -9.58 19.25 -14.01
CA VAL A 191 -9.02 18.17 -14.84
C VAL A 191 -8.30 17.18 -13.93
N LEU A 192 -8.71 15.91 -14.01
CA LEU A 192 -8.01 14.81 -13.36
C LEU A 192 -6.65 14.61 -14.04
N ARG A 193 -5.58 14.70 -13.26
CA ARG A 193 -4.22 14.40 -13.71
C ARG A 193 -3.84 13.00 -13.28
N ASN A 194 -3.31 12.22 -14.21
CA ASN A 194 -2.85 10.86 -13.95
C ASN A 194 -1.80 10.85 -12.83
N LEU A 195 -1.96 9.90 -11.90
CA LEU A 195 -1.00 9.60 -10.85
C LEU A 195 -0.55 8.16 -11.01
N THR A 196 0.67 7.94 -11.48
CA THR A 196 1.27 6.60 -11.51
C THR A 196 1.69 6.21 -10.11
N LEU A 197 0.92 5.32 -9.48
CA LEU A 197 1.06 4.92 -8.08
C LEU A 197 2.44 4.29 -7.79
N TYR A 198 2.97 3.49 -8.71
CA TYR A 198 4.28 2.83 -8.59
C TYR A 198 5.45 3.63 -9.17
N SER A 199 5.32 4.96 -9.26
CA SER A 199 6.39 5.81 -9.83
C SER A 199 7.67 5.89 -8.97
N GLY A 200 7.65 5.34 -7.74
CA GLY A 200 8.71 5.50 -6.74
C GLY A 200 8.82 6.93 -6.18
N LYS A 201 8.03 7.89 -6.67
CA LYS A 201 8.01 9.27 -6.18
C LYS A 201 6.99 9.40 -5.06
N PRO A 202 7.32 10.13 -3.98
CA PRO A 202 6.35 10.45 -2.94
C PRO A 202 5.15 11.21 -3.52
N THR A 203 3.94 10.80 -3.13
CA THR A 203 2.65 11.41 -3.49
C THR A 203 1.87 11.80 -2.26
#